data_AF-A0A7W0SKP9-F1
#
_entry.id   AF-A0A7W0SKP9-F1
#
_cell.length_a   1.000
_cell.length_b   1.000
_cell.length_c   1.000
_cell.angle_alpha   90.00
_cell.angle_beta   90.00
_cell.angle_gamma   90.00
#
_symmetry.space_group_name_H-M   'P 1'
#
loop_
_entity.id
_entity.type
_entity.pdbx_description
1 polymer ?
#
loop_
_entity_poly.entity_id
_entity_poly.type
_entity_poly.pdbx_seq_one_letter_code
_entity_poly.pdbx_strand_id
1 'polypeptide(L)'
;MSAYNPFFEHPILYSPYEYPPRHWELDDSGQPTQQIVERRRRAEFITPIPKPKKRRGSADQQQIIFDEGKGLSTKEQQYDPTSIINELRQQVDQWRALPNPSLWQVTPETARLLQHWRHHDFSGLRPFFCQVEAAETAIWLTEVAPQAGNTGKRLLDHIVGANKEANPELMRIALKLATGAGKTTVMAMLIAWQTVNAARRSQSNRFSRGFLIVAPGLTIKDRLRVLQPNDPDSYYASRELVPADMLSDVNSAKIVITNYHAFKLRERIDLSKGGRSLLQGPRGDELKTLETEGQMLQRVMPDLMGMKNILVLNDEAHHCYREKVGSEEEEDLKGDERQEAEKNKEAARLWISGLEAVNRKLGVSRVIDLSATPFFLSGSGYAEGTLFPWTMSDFSLMDAIECGIVKLPRVPVAENIPGNDMPMFRNLWENIRKEMPKKGRGKAAVLDPLALPTRLQTALQALYGHYEKTFKLWDDFKIKVPPCFIIVCNNTSTSKLVYDFISGFHRPNEDGSTTLENGRLPLFRNFDEHGNPLARPNTLLIDSEQLEAGDALDDNFRSMASDEIDRFRREIIERTGDPRAA
;
A
#
# COMPACT_ATOMS: atom_id res chain seq x y z
N MET A 1 20.69 30.12 15.22
CA MET A 1 20.55 30.46 13.78
C MET A 1 20.36 29.12 13.08
N SER A 2 19.13 28.72 12.73
CA SER A 2 18.95 27.44 12.05
C SER A 2 19.68 27.50 10.72
N ALA A 3 20.57 26.55 10.48
CA ALA A 3 21.28 26.43 9.22
C ALA A 3 20.23 26.34 8.09
N TYR A 4 20.24 27.33 7.19
CA TYR A 4 19.42 27.34 5.98
C TYR A 4 19.68 26.03 5.22
N ASN A 5 18.65 25.21 5.07
CA ASN A 5 18.74 23.95 4.34
C ASN A 5 17.75 24.01 3.16
N PRO A 6 18.25 24.31 1.94
CA PRO A 6 17.43 24.48 0.74
C PRO A 6 16.49 23.31 0.47
N PHE A 7 16.90 22.08 0.82
CA PHE A 7 16.09 20.89 0.61
C PHE A 7 14.81 20.91 1.44
N PHE A 8 14.85 21.35 2.70
CA PHE A 8 13.66 21.34 3.57
C PHE A 8 12.73 22.53 3.34
N GLU A 9 13.26 23.62 2.81
CA GLU A 9 12.50 24.84 2.49
C GLU A 9 11.89 24.77 1.08
N HIS A 10 12.66 24.27 0.11
CA HIS A 10 12.27 24.20 -1.30
C HIS A 10 12.60 22.81 -1.91
N PRO A 11 11.95 21.73 -1.45
CA PRO A 11 12.27 20.36 -1.90
C PRO A 11 11.93 20.11 -3.38
N ILE A 12 10.97 20.85 -3.94
CA ILE A 12 10.44 20.63 -5.29
C ILE A 12 11.35 21.29 -6.33
N LEU A 13 11.81 20.50 -7.30
CA LEU A 13 12.75 20.89 -8.35
C LEU A 13 12.12 21.00 -9.75
N TYR A 14 11.05 20.25 -10.03
CA TYR A 14 10.42 20.18 -11.36
C TYR A 14 8.94 19.81 -11.29
N SER A 15 8.24 19.92 -12.42
CA SER A 15 6.81 19.58 -12.56
C SER A 15 6.58 18.06 -12.53
N PRO A 16 5.52 17.55 -11.88
CA PRO A 16 5.20 16.11 -11.87
C PRO A 16 4.71 15.57 -13.22
N TYR A 17 4.52 16.46 -14.20
CA TYR A 17 4.05 16.13 -15.54
C TYR A 17 5.17 16.08 -16.58
N GLU A 18 6.39 16.46 -16.21
CA GLU A 18 7.52 16.57 -17.12
C GLU A 18 8.58 15.51 -16.83
N TYR A 19 9.44 15.26 -17.81
CA TYR A 19 10.58 14.35 -17.64
C TYR A 19 11.53 14.91 -16.55
N PRO A 20 11.97 14.11 -15.55
CA PRO A 20 12.85 14.57 -14.48
C PRO A 20 14.22 15.03 -15.00
N PRO A 21 14.54 16.35 -14.98
CA PRO A 21 15.78 16.84 -15.57
C PRO A 21 16.93 16.88 -14.57
N ARG A 22 16.62 16.91 -13.26
CA ARG A 22 17.56 17.13 -12.16
C ARG A 22 17.06 16.53 -10.86
N HIS A 23 17.94 16.31 -9.89
CA HIS A 23 17.60 15.76 -8.57
C HIS A 23 18.52 16.30 -7.47
N TRP A 24 18.12 16.15 -6.20
CA TRP A 24 18.99 16.44 -5.06
C TRP A 24 20.03 15.34 -4.89
N GLU A 25 21.31 15.68 -4.82
CA GLU A 25 22.35 14.71 -4.50
C GLU A 25 22.15 14.20 -3.06
N LEU A 26 22.30 12.89 -2.90
CA LEU A 26 22.29 12.22 -1.60
C LEU A 26 23.70 11.71 -1.28
N ASP A 27 24.11 11.79 -0.02
CA ASP A 27 25.33 11.17 0.45
C ASP A 27 25.19 9.64 0.63
N ASP A 28 26.29 8.98 0.98
CA ASP A 28 26.33 7.53 1.23
C ASP A 28 25.36 7.05 2.34
N SER A 29 24.87 7.98 3.16
CA SER A 29 23.89 7.73 4.21
C SER A 29 22.47 8.13 3.82
N GLY A 30 22.23 8.43 2.54
CA GLY A 30 20.94 8.82 1.98
C GLY A 30 20.45 10.20 2.41
N GLN A 31 21.31 11.06 2.94
CA GLN A 31 20.94 12.43 3.32
C GLN A 31 21.20 13.41 2.18
N PRO A 32 20.30 14.38 1.93
CA PRO A 32 20.53 15.43 0.94
C PRO A 32 21.79 16.26 1.23
N THR A 33 22.70 16.34 0.26
CA THR A 33 23.93 17.15 0.35
C THR A 33 23.67 18.64 0.10
N GLN A 34 22.43 18.99 -0.23
CA GLN A 34 21.98 20.33 -0.66
C GLN A 34 22.54 20.75 -2.02
N GLN A 35 23.13 19.82 -2.78
CA GLN A 35 23.53 20.04 -4.16
C GLN A 35 22.47 19.50 -5.12
N ILE A 36 22.30 20.18 -6.25
CA ILE A 36 21.41 19.74 -7.33
C ILE A 36 22.29 19.17 -8.43
N VAL A 37 21.96 17.96 -8.89
CA VAL A 37 22.59 17.31 -10.03
C VAL A 37 21.68 17.47 -11.25
N GLU A 38 22.19 18.10 -12.31
CA GLU A 38 21.47 18.37 -13.56
C GLU A 38 21.40 17.13 -14.48
N ARG A 39 20.86 16.04 -13.93
CA ARG A 39 20.45 14.84 -14.67
C ARG A 39 19.33 14.13 -13.91
N ARG A 40 18.62 13.22 -14.60
CA ARG A 40 17.66 12.32 -13.95
C ARG A 40 18.33 11.44 -12.89
N ARG A 41 17.67 11.26 -11.73
CA ARG A 41 18.08 10.32 -10.70
C ARG A 41 18.13 8.90 -11.27
N ARG A 42 19.28 8.23 -11.13
CA ARG A 42 19.38 6.80 -11.44
C ARG A 42 18.60 6.02 -10.39
N ALA A 43 17.98 4.91 -10.79
CA ALA A 43 17.54 3.94 -9.80
C ALA A 43 18.80 3.52 -9.05
N GLU A 44 18.86 3.81 -7.76
CA GLU A 44 19.98 3.48 -6.89
C GLU A 44 19.37 3.08 -5.57
N PHE A 45 19.81 1.94 -5.04
CA PHE A 45 19.36 1.47 -3.75
C PHE A 45 20.16 2.18 -2.65
N ILE A 46 19.82 3.45 -2.40
CA ILE A 46 20.50 4.30 -1.43
C ILE A 46 19.96 3.95 -0.04
N THR A 47 20.88 3.64 0.88
CA THR A 47 20.59 3.17 2.25
C THR A 47 20.68 4.32 3.25
N PRO A 48 19.58 4.71 3.92
CA PRO A 48 19.66 5.56 5.08
C PRO A 48 19.25 4.76 6.32
N ILE A 49 20.11 3.85 6.76
CA ILE A 49 20.17 3.54 8.19
C ILE A 49 21.41 4.19 8.76
N PRO A 50 21.30 5.33 9.46
CA PRO A 50 22.38 5.73 10.34
C PRO A 50 22.49 4.66 11.43
N LYS A 51 23.58 3.88 11.41
CA LYS A 51 24.02 3.17 12.62
C LYS A 51 24.00 4.18 13.76
N PRO A 52 23.48 3.86 14.96
CA PRO A 52 23.57 4.73 16.12
C PRO A 52 25.04 4.85 16.53
N LYS A 53 25.82 5.64 15.81
CA LYS A 53 27.13 6.06 16.25
C LYS A 53 26.88 7.15 17.26
N LYS A 54 27.31 6.90 18.50
CA LYS A 54 27.67 7.93 19.48
C LYS A 54 28.75 8.83 18.84
N ARG A 55 28.39 9.71 17.91
CA ARG A 55 29.25 10.80 17.48
C ARG A 55 29.00 11.95 18.44
N ARG A 56 29.95 12.15 19.36
CA ARG A 56 30.13 13.43 20.03
C ARG A 56 30.50 14.45 18.95
N GLY A 57 29.52 15.21 18.46
CA GLY A 57 29.74 16.31 17.52
C GLY A 57 28.55 16.58 16.62
N SER A 58 28.06 17.83 16.66
CA SER A 58 26.95 18.46 15.93
C SER A 58 25.54 17.91 16.20
N ALA A 59 24.85 18.55 17.15
CA ALA A 59 23.40 18.77 17.04
C ALA A 59 23.17 19.71 15.84
N ASP A 60 22.30 19.31 14.89
CA ASP A 60 21.53 20.19 13.96
C ASP A 60 21.13 19.56 12.61
N GLN A 61 21.39 18.27 12.33
CA GLN A 61 20.81 17.65 11.14
C GLN A 61 19.46 16.97 11.43
N GLN A 62 18.39 17.56 10.88
CA GLN A 62 17.10 16.90 10.70
C GLN A 62 17.32 15.59 9.93
N GLN A 63 17.26 14.46 10.63
CA GLN A 63 17.41 13.15 10.00
C GLN A 63 16.11 12.81 9.27
N ILE A 64 16.17 12.72 7.94
CA ILE A 64 15.10 12.03 7.18
C ILE A 64 15.50 10.56 7.10
N ILE A 65 14.62 9.68 7.56
CA ILE A 65 14.77 8.24 7.38
C ILE A 65 13.99 7.89 6.12
N PHE A 66 14.69 7.67 5.01
CA PHE A 66 14.08 6.98 3.86
C PHE A 66 14.19 5.48 4.14
N ASP A 67 13.15 4.89 4.71
CA ASP A 67 13.10 3.44 4.80
C ASP A 67 12.73 2.85 3.43
N GLU A 68 13.72 2.82 2.53
CA GLU A 68 13.68 2.04 1.29
C GLU A 68 14.45 0.72 1.46
N GLY A 69 14.52 0.16 2.68
CA GLY A 69 14.82 -1.25 2.91
C GLY A 69 16.30 -1.66 2.90
N LYS A 70 17.11 -1.25 3.88
CA LYS A 70 18.38 -1.98 4.12
C LYS A 70 18.83 -2.13 5.56
N GLY A 71 18.58 -3.32 6.09
CA GLY A 71 19.33 -3.93 7.18
C GLY A 71 20.42 -4.93 6.76
N LEU A 72 20.36 -5.62 5.61
CA LEU A 72 21.16 -6.84 5.41
C LEU A 72 21.70 -7.09 3.95
N SER A 73 22.62 -6.27 3.40
CA SER A 73 23.43 -6.77 2.24
C SER A 73 24.84 -7.19 2.65
N THR A 74 25.16 -8.46 2.55
CA THR A 74 26.53 -8.93 2.31
C THR A 74 26.83 -8.87 0.81
N LYS A 75 28.11 -9.02 0.44
CA LYS A 75 28.61 -9.02 -0.95
C LYS A 75 28.04 -10.14 -1.83
N GLU A 76 27.14 -10.97 -1.33
CA GLU A 76 26.63 -12.19 -1.97
C GLU A 76 25.21 -12.02 -2.56
N GLN A 77 24.65 -10.81 -2.56
CA GLN A 77 23.36 -10.54 -3.21
C GLN A 77 23.50 -10.64 -4.74
N GLN A 78 23.23 -11.84 -5.26
CA GLN A 78 23.30 -12.23 -6.68
C GLN A 78 22.27 -11.52 -7.58
N TYR A 79 21.39 -10.69 -7.00
CA TYR A 79 20.33 -9.98 -7.69
C TYR A 79 20.30 -8.52 -7.24
N ASP A 80 21.15 -7.69 -7.85
CA ASP A 80 20.96 -6.24 -7.82
C ASP A 80 20.14 -5.81 -9.07
N PRO A 81 18.79 -5.79 -8.99
CA PRO A 81 17.92 -5.38 -10.10
C PRO A 81 18.12 -3.90 -10.50
N THR A 82 18.85 -3.11 -9.70
CA THR A 82 19.14 -1.71 -10.00
C THR A 82 19.79 -1.52 -11.38
N SER A 83 20.65 -2.48 -11.77
CA SER A 83 21.30 -2.47 -13.09
C SER A 83 20.29 -2.65 -14.24
N ILE A 84 19.36 -3.60 -14.12
CA ILE A 84 18.36 -3.91 -15.16
C ILE A 84 17.31 -2.80 -15.28
N ILE A 85 16.91 -2.20 -14.16
CA ILE A 85 15.94 -1.09 -14.12
C ILE A 85 16.50 0.13 -14.86
N ASN A 86 17.75 0.51 -14.57
CA ASN A 86 18.38 1.65 -15.23
C ASN A 86 18.56 1.42 -16.74
N GLU A 87 18.94 0.20 -17.14
CA GLU A 87 19.04 -0.13 -18.56
C GLU A 87 17.68 -0.03 -19.26
N LEU A 88 16.64 -0.65 -18.69
CA LEU A 88 15.30 -0.61 -19.29
C LEU A 88 14.80 0.84 -19.36
N ARG A 89 15.00 1.63 -18.31
CA ARG A 89 14.69 3.07 -18.32
C ARG A 89 15.39 3.78 -19.47
N GLN A 90 16.67 3.50 -19.71
CA GLN A 90 17.41 4.07 -20.84
C GLN A 90 16.80 3.64 -22.20
N GLN A 91 16.38 2.38 -22.34
CA GLN A 91 15.74 1.89 -23.56
C GLN A 91 14.37 2.56 -23.79
N VAL A 92 13.57 2.72 -22.74
CA VAL A 92 12.28 3.40 -22.79
C VAL A 92 12.48 4.89 -23.11
N ASP A 93 13.50 5.55 -22.55
CA ASP A 93 13.83 6.95 -22.84
C ASP A 93 14.22 7.14 -24.31
N GLN A 94 15.08 6.27 -24.86
CA GLN A 94 15.45 6.29 -26.28
C GLN A 94 14.24 6.06 -27.19
N TRP A 95 13.38 5.11 -26.83
CA TRP A 95 12.15 4.83 -27.56
C TRP A 95 11.14 5.99 -27.50
N ARG A 96 11.00 6.63 -26.35
CA ARG A 96 10.13 7.81 -26.15
C ARG A 96 10.60 9.00 -26.99
N ALA A 97 11.91 9.16 -27.19
CA ALA A 97 12.49 10.24 -27.98
C ALA A 97 12.33 10.08 -29.51
N LEU A 98 11.81 8.94 -29.99
CA LEU A 98 11.57 8.72 -31.42
C LEU A 98 10.49 9.69 -31.95
N PRO A 99 10.78 10.50 -32.98
CA PRO A 99 9.91 11.61 -33.38
C PRO A 99 8.64 11.16 -34.13
N ASN A 100 8.68 9.98 -34.77
CA ASN A 100 7.57 9.47 -35.57
C ASN A 100 6.94 8.24 -34.91
N PRO A 101 5.62 8.26 -34.63
CA PRO A 101 4.86 7.12 -34.12
C PRO A 101 5.03 5.82 -34.92
N SER A 102 5.29 5.90 -36.24
CA SER A 102 5.52 4.71 -37.06
C SER A 102 6.78 3.93 -36.68
N LEU A 103 7.72 4.58 -35.98
CA LEU A 103 8.96 3.98 -35.50
C LEU A 103 8.83 3.35 -34.11
N TRP A 104 7.70 3.53 -33.43
CA TRP A 104 7.51 3.04 -32.08
C TRP A 104 7.36 1.52 -31.99
N GLN A 105 7.14 0.83 -33.13
CA GLN A 105 7.01 -0.64 -33.20
C GLN A 105 5.90 -1.22 -32.30
N VAL A 106 4.85 -0.44 -32.08
CA VAL A 106 3.64 -0.84 -31.35
C VAL A 106 2.44 -0.93 -32.28
N THR A 107 1.33 -1.49 -31.82
CA THR A 107 0.08 -1.46 -32.60
C THR A 107 -0.40 -0.01 -32.84
N PRO A 108 -1.19 0.24 -33.90
CA PRO A 108 -1.81 1.55 -34.13
C PRO A 108 -2.66 2.04 -32.95
N GLU A 109 -3.35 1.12 -32.27
CA GLU A 109 -4.13 1.40 -31.07
C GLU A 109 -3.24 1.90 -29.92
N THR A 110 -2.13 1.20 -29.65
CA THR A 110 -1.15 1.61 -28.64
C THR A 110 -0.48 2.93 -29.01
N ALA A 111 -0.11 3.14 -30.28
CA ALA A 111 0.47 4.41 -30.74
C ALA A 111 -0.48 5.58 -30.48
N ARG A 112 -1.79 5.39 -30.70
CA ARG A 112 -2.79 6.42 -30.44
C ARG A 112 -2.97 6.72 -28.97
N LEU A 113 -2.98 5.71 -28.10
CA LEU A 113 -3.00 5.89 -26.65
C LEU A 113 -1.75 6.62 -26.15
N LEU A 114 -0.56 6.27 -26.66
CA LEU A 114 0.69 6.94 -26.32
C LEU A 114 0.69 8.40 -26.77
N GLN A 115 0.21 8.70 -27.98
CA GLN A 115 0.03 10.09 -28.42
C GLN A 115 -0.90 10.87 -27.50
N HIS A 116 -2.01 10.25 -27.08
CA HIS A 116 -2.96 10.84 -26.16
C HIS A 116 -2.29 11.16 -24.81
N TRP A 117 -1.61 10.19 -24.20
CA TRP A 117 -0.96 10.40 -22.90
C TRP A 117 0.22 11.37 -22.93
N ARG A 118 0.96 11.45 -24.05
CA ARG A 118 2.15 12.29 -24.18
C ARG A 118 1.83 13.73 -24.60
N HIS A 119 0.78 13.95 -25.38
CA HIS A 119 0.60 15.21 -26.12
C HIS A 119 -0.82 15.77 -26.08
N HIS A 120 -1.81 15.06 -25.53
CA HIS A 120 -3.15 15.59 -25.44
C HIS A 120 -3.22 16.80 -24.50
N ASP A 121 -4.05 17.78 -24.86
CA ASP A 121 -4.35 18.93 -24.03
C ASP A 121 -5.56 18.60 -23.15
N PHE A 122 -5.27 18.10 -21.95
CA PHE A 122 -6.28 17.66 -20.99
C PHE A 122 -7.02 18.84 -20.40
N SER A 123 -8.35 18.78 -20.36
CA SER A 123 -9.18 19.81 -19.74
C SER A 123 -9.14 19.78 -18.21
N GLY A 124 -8.82 18.62 -17.63
CA GLY A 124 -8.76 18.39 -16.19
C GLY A 124 -7.50 17.67 -15.73
N LEU A 125 -7.69 16.59 -14.98
CA LEU A 125 -6.59 15.80 -14.42
C LEU A 125 -5.86 15.04 -15.54
N ARG A 126 -4.64 15.47 -15.86
CA ARG A 126 -3.75 14.72 -16.77
C ARG A 126 -2.86 13.72 -16.01
N PRO A 127 -2.40 12.64 -16.66
CA PRO A 127 -1.46 11.68 -16.05
C PRO A 127 -0.14 12.34 -15.65
N PHE A 128 0.41 11.94 -14.50
CA PHE A 128 1.78 12.31 -14.13
C PHE A 128 2.79 11.57 -15.02
N PHE A 129 3.99 12.14 -15.17
CA PHE A 129 5.06 11.52 -15.95
C PHE A 129 5.37 10.10 -15.45
N CYS A 130 5.44 9.89 -14.13
CA CYS A 130 5.71 8.57 -13.55
C CYS A 130 4.62 7.53 -13.87
N GLN A 131 3.37 7.95 -14.03
CA GLN A 131 2.26 7.07 -14.43
C GLN A 131 2.40 6.66 -15.90
N VAL A 132 2.72 7.64 -16.76
CA VAL A 132 3.00 7.41 -18.19
C VAL A 132 4.19 6.48 -18.35
N GLU A 133 5.28 6.73 -17.63
CA GLU A 133 6.48 5.89 -17.68
C GLU A 133 6.22 4.45 -17.23
N ALA A 134 5.43 4.24 -16.17
CA ALA A 134 5.08 2.90 -15.71
C ALA A 134 4.28 2.13 -16.77
N ALA A 135 3.30 2.79 -17.41
CA ALA A 135 2.53 2.21 -18.51
C ALA A 135 3.41 1.93 -19.75
N GLU A 136 4.26 2.88 -20.13
CA GLU A 136 5.24 2.76 -21.21
C GLU A 136 6.22 1.62 -21.00
N THR A 137 6.67 1.40 -19.77
CA THR A 137 7.55 0.27 -19.42
C THR A 137 6.86 -1.06 -19.69
N ALA A 138 5.59 -1.20 -19.28
CA ALA A 138 4.81 -2.41 -19.56
C ALA A 138 4.56 -2.61 -21.07
N ILE A 139 4.26 -1.54 -21.80
CA ILE A 139 4.09 -1.54 -23.26
C ILE A 139 5.37 -1.95 -23.95
N TRP A 140 6.50 -1.34 -23.60
CA TRP A 140 7.80 -1.59 -24.20
C TRP A 140 8.19 -3.07 -24.03
N LEU A 141 8.06 -3.61 -22.82
CA LEU A 141 8.33 -5.03 -22.56
C LEU A 141 7.42 -6.00 -23.32
N THR A 142 6.23 -5.57 -23.73
CA THR A 142 5.21 -6.43 -24.33
C THR A 142 5.20 -6.37 -25.85
N GLU A 143 5.39 -5.18 -26.43
CA GLU A 143 5.28 -4.94 -27.86
C GLU A 143 6.63 -4.70 -28.54
N VAL A 144 7.54 -3.98 -27.86
CA VAL A 144 8.80 -3.50 -28.46
C VAL A 144 9.95 -4.47 -28.20
N ALA A 145 10.13 -4.91 -26.94
CA ALA A 145 11.23 -5.79 -26.53
C ALA A 145 11.37 -7.07 -27.38
N PRO A 146 10.28 -7.76 -27.78
CA PRO A 146 10.39 -8.95 -28.64
C PRO A 146 11.01 -8.68 -30.02
N GLN A 147 11.03 -7.42 -30.46
CA GLN A 147 11.50 -6.97 -31.77
C GLN A 147 12.79 -6.14 -31.66
N ALA A 148 13.24 -5.81 -30.45
CA ALA A 148 14.39 -4.93 -30.17
C ALA A 148 15.75 -5.66 -30.16
N GLY A 149 15.87 -6.77 -30.90
CA GLY A 149 17.12 -7.53 -31.03
C GLY A 149 17.68 -8.06 -29.71
N ASN A 150 19.00 -8.04 -29.56
CA ASN A 150 19.70 -8.61 -28.40
C ASN A 150 19.35 -7.91 -27.08
N THR A 151 19.15 -6.60 -27.11
CA THR A 151 18.81 -5.83 -25.89
C THR A 151 17.45 -6.23 -25.35
N GLY A 152 16.43 -6.28 -26.23
CA GLY A 152 15.10 -6.73 -25.85
C GLY A 152 15.09 -8.18 -25.35
N LYS A 153 15.81 -9.07 -26.04
CA LYS A 153 15.96 -10.48 -25.61
C LYS A 153 16.57 -10.57 -24.21
N ARG A 154 17.65 -9.84 -23.92
CA ARG A 154 18.33 -9.87 -22.62
C ARG A 154 17.41 -9.46 -21.47
N LEU A 155 16.62 -8.40 -21.66
CA LEU A 155 15.67 -7.91 -20.66
C LEU A 155 14.53 -8.91 -20.42
N LEU A 156 14.04 -9.56 -21.47
CA LEU A 156 13.02 -10.61 -21.37
C LEU A 156 13.57 -11.87 -20.69
N ASP A 157 14.78 -12.31 -21.04
CA ASP A 157 15.45 -13.47 -20.45
C ASP A 157 15.69 -13.24 -18.94
N HIS A 158 16.06 -12.01 -18.54
CA HIS A 158 16.16 -11.63 -17.12
C HIS A 158 14.83 -11.82 -16.37
N ILE A 159 13.73 -11.26 -16.89
CA ILE A 159 12.41 -11.40 -16.26
C ILE A 159 11.99 -12.88 -16.16
N VAL A 160 12.22 -13.66 -17.22
CA VAL A 160 11.89 -15.10 -17.23
C VAL A 160 12.73 -15.85 -16.20
N GLY A 161 14.03 -15.58 -16.12
CA GLY A 161 14.91 -16.18 -15.12
C GLY A 161 14.49 -15.84 -13.69
N ALA A 162 14.28 -14.56 -13.40
CA ALA A 162 13.86 -14.07 -12.09
C ALA A 162 12.52 -14.69 -11.64
N ASN A 163 11.54 -14.79 -12.54
CA ASN A 163 10.26 -15.43 -12.24
C ASN A 163 10.39 -16.95 -12.10
N LYS A 164 11.20 -17.63 -12.90
CA LYS A 164 11.39 -19.08 -12.76
C LYS A 164 11.95 -19.46 -11.39
N GLU A 165 12.84 -18.62 -10.84
CA GLU A 165 13.40 -18.84 -9.51
C GLU A 165 12.42 -18.50 -8.39
N ALA A 166 11.80 -17.31 -8.43
CA ALA A 166 10.99 -16.82 -7.31
C ALA A 166 9.48 -17.15 -7.42
N ASN A 167 8.95 -17.31 -8.63
CA ASN A 167 7.51 -17.48 -8.91
C ASN A 167 7.29 -18.49 -10.07
N PRO A 168 7.66 -19.77 -9.93
CA PRO A 168 7.76 -20.70 -11.06
C PRO A 168 6.47 -20.89 -11.88
N GLU A 169 5.30 -20.63 -11.30
CA GLU A 169 4.00 -20.75 -11.98
C GLU A 169 3.51 -19.42 -12.60
N LEU A 170 4.13 -18.28 -12.33
CA LEU A 170 3.61 -16.96 -12.68
C LEU A 170 4.67 -16.09 -13.36
N MET A 171 4.30 -15.47 -14.47
CA MET A 171 5.12 -14.43 -15.09
C MET A 171 4.75 -13.06 -14.51
N ARG A 172 5.61 -12.49 -13.68
CA ARG A 172 5.37 -11.22 -12.99
C ARG A 172 6.30 -10.12 -13.48
N ILE A 173 5.80 -8.89 -13.45
CA ILE A 173 6.60 -7.65 -13.55
C ILE A 173 6.15 -6.71 -12.45
N ALA A 174 7.08 -6.03 -11.78
CA ALA A 174 6.75 -5.04 -10.75
C ALA A 174 7.05 -3.62 -11.24
N LEU A 175 6.09 -2.72 -11.02
CA LEU A 175 6.16 -1.30 -11.30
C LEU A 175 6.17 -0.57 -9.95
N LYS A 176 7.34 -0.13 -9.51
CA LYS A 176 7.49 0.62 -8.25
C LYS A 176 7.04 2.07 -8.46
N LEU A 177 6.07 2.50 -7.65
CA LEU A 177 5.48 3.84 -7.66
C LEU A 177 5.32 4.32 -6.22
N ALA A 178 5.98 5.42 -5.86
CA ALA A 178 5.83 6.04 -4.54
C ALA A 178 4.36 6.17 -4.10
N THR A 179 4.11 6.01 -2.79
CA THR A 179 2.76 6.14 -2.22
C THR A 179 2.18 7.51 -2.54
N GLY A 180 0.98 7.53 -3.13
CA GLY A 180 0.33 8.76 -3.60
C GLY A 180 0.62 9.14 -5.05
N ALA A 181 1.55 8.47 -5.74
CA ALA A 181 1.85 8.72 -7.16
C ALA A 181 0.75 8.25 -8.14
N GLY A 182 -0.31 7.63 -7.64
CA GLY A 182 -1.49 7.25 -8.43
C GLY A 182 -1.42 5.89 -9.12
N LYS A 183 -1.10 4.83 -8.36
CA LYS A 183 -1.13 3.41 -8.82
C LYS A 183 -2.42 3.06 -9.56
N THR A 184 -3.57 3.50 -9.06
CA THR A 184 -4.88 3.26 -9.69
C THR A 184 -4.99 3.90 -11.07
N THR A 185 -4.37 5.06 -11.33
CA THR A 185 -4.33 5.64 -12.68
C THR A 185 -3.56 4.73 -13.63
N VAL A 186 -2.43 4.18 -13.19
CA VAL A 186 -1.63 3.23 -13.98
C VAL A 186 -2.43 1.96 -14.27
N MET A 187 -3.16 1.41 -13.29
CA MET A 187 -4.06 0.28 -13.52
C MET A 187 -5.10 0.59 -14.61
N ALA A 188 -5.73 1.76 -14.56
CA ALA A 188 -6.68 2.19 -15.59
C ALA A 188 -6.02 2.29 -16.98
N MET A 189 -4.84 2.90 -17.07
CA MET A 189 -4.08 3.00 -18.33
C MET A 189 -3.72 1.62 -18.90
N LEU A 190 -3.29 0.68 -18.06
CA LEU A 190 -2.98 -0.69 -18.46
C LEU A 190 -4.23 -1.45 -18.94
N ILE A 191 -5.36 -1.31 -18.24
CA ILE A 191 -6.64 -1.92 -18.65
C ILE A 191 -7.10 -1.33 -19.99
N ALA A 192 -7.01 -0.01 -20.16
CA ALA A 192 -7.38 0.65 -21.42
C ALA A 192 -6.52 0.14 -22.58
N TRP A 193 -5.19 0.14 -22.41
CA TRP A 193 -4.25 -0.37 -23.40
C TRP A 193 -4.55 -1.82 -23.81
N GLN A 194 -4.76 -2.69 -22.83
CA GLN A 194 -5.04 -4.11 -23.06
C GLN A 194 -6.39 -4.31 -23.74
N THR A 195 -7.44 -3.65 -23.24
CA THR A 195 -8.81 -3.85 -23.73
C THR A 195 -8.99 -3.30 -25.14
N VAL A 196 -8.52 -2.08 -25.42
CA VAL A 196 -8.64 -1.46 -26.76
C VAL A 196 -7.95 -2.32 -27.80
N ASN A 197 -6.75 -2.82 -27.50
CA ASN A 197 -6.05 -3.74 -28.39
C ASN A 197 -6.79 -5.08 -28.53
N ALA A 198 -7.27 -5.69 -27.44
CA ALA A 198 -8.00 -6.96 -27.49
C ALA A 198 -9.36 -6.86 -28.22
N ALA A 199 -9.98 -5.68 -28.24
CA ALA A 199 -11.22 -5.40 -28.96
C ALA A 199 -10.97 -5.26 -30.47
N ARG A 200 -9.96 -4.46 -30.85
CA ARG A 200 -9.66 -4.15 -32.26
C ARG A 200 -8.78 -5.20 -32.96
N ARG A 201 -8.12 -6.09 -32.19
CA ARG A 201 -7.23 -7.15 -32.68
C ARG A 201 -7.63 -8.52 -32.13
N SER A 202 -8.86 -8.97 -32.40
CA SER A 202 -9.41 -10.22 -31.84
C SER A 202 -8.60 -11.49 -32.13
N GLN A 203 -7.76 -11.50 -33.17
CA GLN A 203 -6.89 -12.63 -33.53
C GLN A 203 -5.58 -12.68 -32.74
N SER A 204 -5.24 -11.62 -31.99
CA SER A 204 -4.03 -11.55 -31.19
C SER A 204 -4.28 -12.12 -29.79
N ASN A 205 -3.42 -13.02 -29.33
CA ASN A 205 -3.40 -13.52 -27.96
C ASN A 205 -2.50 -12.68 -27.03
N ARG A 206 -1.87 -11.61 -27.54
CA ARG A 206 -0.97 -10.74 -26.76
C ARG A 206 -1.71 -9.90 -25.72
N PHE A 207 -2.97 -9.59 -25.98
CA PHE A 207 -3.76 -8.65 -25.18
C PHE A 207 -4.93 -9.35 -24.50
N SER A 208 -5.34 -8.80 -23.35
CA SER A 208 -6.45 -9.32 -22.57
C SER A 208 -7.63 -8.36 -22.52
N ARG A 209 -8.83 -8.92 -22.37
CA ARG A 209 -10.05 -8.20 -21.97
C ARG A 209 -10.56 -8.66 -20.60
N GLY A 210 -9.86 -9.58 -19.95
CA GLY A 210 -10.23 -10.15 -18.65
C GLY A 210 -9.18 -9.79 -17.61
N PHE A 211 -9.61 -9.09 -16.57
CA PHE A 211 -8.73 -8.52 -15.55
C PHE A 211 -9.14 -8.99 -14.17
N LEU A 212 -8.18 -9.52 -13.43
CA LEU A 212 -8.31 -9.79 -12.01
C LEU A 212 -7.50 -8.75 -11.24
N ILE A 213 -8.16 -7.96 -10.42
CA ILE A 213 -7.53 -6.96 -9.56
C ILE A 213 -7.57 -7.49 -8.14
N VAL A 214 -6.41 -7.64 -7.50
CA VAL A 214 -6.30 -8.14 -6.13
C VAL A 214 -5.79 -7.04 -5.22
N ALA A 215 -6.54 -6.80 -4.14
CA ALA A 215 -6.25 -5.83 -3.11
C ALA A 215 -5.88 -6.51 -1.77
N PRO A 216 -5.05 -5.87 -0.93
CA PRO A 216 -4.72 -6.38 0.40
C PRO A 216 -5.91 -6.33 1.36
N GLY A 217 -6.84 -5.39 1.16
CA GLY A 217 -7.89 -5.13 2.12
C GLY A 217 -9.18 -4.60 1.49
N LEU A 218 -10.30 -4.63 2.22
CA LEU A 218 -11.60 -4.22 1.72
C LEU A 218 -11.69 -2.72 1.39
N THR A 219 -11.10 -1.85 2.20
CA THR A 219 -11.09 -0.41 1.92
C THR A 219 -10.43 -0.12 0.58
N ILE A 220 -9.31 -0.81 0.35
CA ILE A 220 -8.52 -0.70 -0.88
C ILE A 220 -9.29 -1.31 -2.06
N LYS A 221 -9.97 -2.43 -1.85
CA LYS A 221 -10.83 -3.03 -2.87
C LYS A 221 -11.95 -2.06 -3.29
N ASP A 222 -12.62 -1.42 -2.35
CA ASP A 222 -13.78 -0.57 -2.63
C ASP A 222 -13.39 0.74 -3.35
N ARG A 223 -12.23 1.34 -3.01
CA ARG A 223 -11.71 2.51 -3.75
C ARG A 223 -11.35 2.19 -5.20
N LEU A 224 -11.05 0.92 -5.52
CA LEU A 224 -10.69 0.51 -6.88
C LEU A 224 -11.91 0.38 -7.81
N ARG A 225 -13.14 0.57 -7.33
CA ARG A 225 -14.36 0.55 -8.16
C ARG A 225 -14.32 1.52 -9.36
N VAL A 226 -13.55 2.60 -9.24
CA VAL A 226 -13.27 3.58 -10.31
C VAL A 226 -12.58 2.97 -11.55
N LEU A 227 -12.08 1.73 -11.45
CA LEU A 227 -11.54 0.97 -12.58
C LEU A 227 -12.64 0.27 -13.39
N GLN A 228 -13.87 0.19 -12.89
CA GLN A 228 -14.99 -0.34 -13.67
C GLN A 228 -15.39 0.67 -14.75
N PRO A 229 -15.48 0.29 -16.05
CA PRO A 229 -15.83 1.22 -17.13
C PRO A 229 -17.21 1.86 -16.98
N ASN A 230 -18.14 1.13 -16.35
CA ASN A 230 -19.52 1.56 -16.15
C ASN A 230 -19.76 2.29 -14.82
N ASP A 231 -18.73 2.47 -13.97
CA ASP A 231 -18.87 3.21 -12.72
C ASP A 231 -19.03 4.73 -13.01
N PRO A 232 -19.92 5.45 -12.33
CA PRO A 232 -20.08 6.89 -12.53
C PRO A 232 -18.79 7.71 -12.32
N ASP A 233 -17.92 7.23 -11.44
CA ASP A 233 -16.63 7.84 -11.09
C ASP A 233 -15.47 7.22 -11.88
N SER A 234 -15.76 6.53 -12.99
CA SER A 234 -14.76 5.78 -13.76
C SER A 234 -13.64 6.67 -14.28
N TYR A 235 -12.39 6.24 -14.09
CA TYR A 235 -11.22 7.03 -14.47
C TYR A 235 -11.05 7.21 -15.98
N TYR A 236 -11.59 6.31 -16.80
CA TYR A 236 -11.38 6.38 -18.27
C TYR A 236 -11.94 7.67 -18.88
N ALA A 237 -13.17 8.02 -18.52
CA ALA A 237 -13.83 9.23 -18.99
C ALA A 237 -13.53 10.44 -18.10
N SER A 238 -13.65 10.31 -16.78
CA SER A 238 -13.52 11.44 -15.84
C SER A 238 -12.12 12.09 -15.82
N ARG A 239 -11.08 11.34 -16.20
CA ARG A 239 -9.70 11.82 -16.30
C ARG A 239 -9.18 11.83 -17.74
N GLU A 240 -10.08 11.70 -18.71
CA GLU A 240 -9.76 11.72 -20.14
C GLU A 240 -8.60 10.75 -20.49
N LEU A 241 -8.49 9.60 -19.82
CA LEU A 241 -7.36 8.68 -20.01
C LEU A 241 -7.40 7.97 -21.36
N VAL A 242 -8.55 7.96 -22.01
CA VAL A 242 -8.79 7.23 -23.27
C VAL A 242 -9.46 8.19 -24.26
N PRO A 243 -9.02 8.22 -25.53
CA PRO A 243 -9.70 8.98 -26.57
C PRO A 243 -11.19 8.64 -26.64
N ALA A 244 -12.04 9.64 -26.90
CA ALA A 244 -13.50 9.48 -26.83
C ALA A 244 -14.06 8.35 -27.71
N ASP A 245 -13.49 8.13 -28.90
CA ASP A 245 -13.90 7.06 -29.82
C ASP A 245 -13.38 5.66 -29.42
N MET A 246 -12.51 5.56 -28.43
CA MET A 246 -12.01 4.31 -27.86
C MET A 246 -12.70 3.94 -26.54
N LEU A 247 -13.51 4.83 -25.94
CA LEU A 247 -14.21 4.56 -24.70
C LEU A 247 -15.17 3.36 -24.81
N SER A 248 -15.85 3.20 -25.96
CA SER A 248 -16.72 2.05 -26.20
C SER A 248 -15.97 0.72 -26.20
N ASP A 249 -14.69 0.72 -26.62
CA ASP A 249 -13.87 -0.49 -26.60
C ASP A 249 -13.55 -0.90 -25.17
N VAL A 250 -13.27 0.06 -24.28
CA VAL A 250 -12.97 -0.18 -22.87
C VAL A 250 -14.15 -0.81 -22.13
N ASN A 251 -15.39 -0.49 -22.52
CA ASN A 251 -16.60 -1.11 -21.95
C ASN A 251 -16.68 -2.63 -22.17
N SER A 252 -15.88 -3.19 -23.08
CA SER A 252 -15.79 -4.64 -23.28
C SER A 252 -14.92 -5.36 -22.24
N ALA A 253 -14.22 -4.62 -21.36
CA ALA A 253 -13.42 -5.18 -20.28
C ALA A 253 -14.30 -5.94 -19.27
N LYS A 254 -13.82 -7.11 -18.85
CA LYS A 254 -14.35 -7.88 -17.72
C LYS A 254 -13.38 -7.73 -16.56
N ILE A 255 -13.78 -7.02 -15.52
CA ILE A 255 -12.92 -6.67 -14.40
C ILE A 255 -13.53 -7.22 -13.11
N VAL A 256 -12.82 -8.13 -12.46
CA VAL A 256 -13.15 -8.58 -11.10
C VAL A 256 -12.15 -7.96 -10.13
N ILE A 257 -12.68 -7.25 -9.13
CA ILE A 257 -11.89 -6.66 -8.05
C ILE A 257 -12.17 -7.46 -6.78
N THR A 258 -11.13 -8.06 -6.20
CA THR A 258 -11.25 -8.92 -5.03
C THR A 258 -10.18 -8.64 -3.98
N ASN A 259 -10.43 -9.09 -2.76
CA ASN A 259 -9.45 -9.16 -1.69
C ASN A 259 -8.76 -10.54 -1.69
N TYR A 260 -7.49 -10.62 -1.29
CA TYR A 260 -6.76 -11.89 -1.27
C TYR A 260 -7.38 -12.95 -0.34
N HIS A 261 -8.02 -12.56 0.78
CA HIS A 261 -8.70 -13.48 1.69
C HIS A 261 -9.85 -14.24 0.99
N ALA A 262 -10.40 -13.70 -0.09
CA ALA A 262 -11.46 -14.36 -0.85
C ALA A 262 -10.98 -15.70 -1.45
N PHE A 263 -9.68 -15.89 -1.67
CA PHE A 263 -9.06 -17.12 -2.14
C PHE A 263 -9.06 -18.26 -1.11
N LYS A 264 -9.36 -17.96 0.16
CA LYS A 264 -9.48 -18.99 1.19
C LYS A 264 -10.61 -19.95 0.81
N LEU A 265 -10.28 -21.24 0.72
CA LEU A 265 -11.25 -22.30 0.47
C LEU A 265 -12.21 -22.38 1.64
N ARG A 266 -13.52 -22.40 1.37
CA ARG A 266 -14.55 -22.49 2.39
C ARG A 266 -15.07 -23.91 2.54
N GLU A 267 -15.57 -24.26 3.71
CA GLU A 267 -16.36 -25.49 3.86
C GLU A 267 -17.72 -25.31 3.16
N ARG A 268 -18.11 -26.33 2.39
CA ARG A 268 -19.35 -26.39 1.64
C ARG A 268 -20.53 -26.85 2.48
N ILE A 269 -20.26 -27.53 3.59
CA ILE A 269 -21.24 -28.09 4.51
C ILE A 269 -20.73 -27.83 5.92
N ASP A 270 -21.51 -27.11 6.72
CA ASP A 270 -21.23 -26.92 8.14
C ASP A 270 -21.64 -28.19 8.89
N LEU A 271 -20.66 -29.04 9.21
CA LEU A 271 -20.87 -30.29 9.94
C LEU A 271 -20.19 -30.21 11.30
N SER A 272 -20.96 -30.45 12.36
CA SER A 272 -20.39 -30.70 13.68
C SER A 272 -19.45 -31.90 13.63
N LYS A 273 -18.44 -31.94 14.51
CA LYS A 273 -17.48 -33.06 14.60
C LYS A 273 -18.18 -34.43 14.68
N GLY A 274 -19.30 -34.51 15.41
CA GLY A 274 -20.13 -35.72 15.51
C GLY A 274 -20.84 -36.08 14.20
N GLY A 275 -21.43 -35.09 13.51
CA GLY A 275 -22.07 -35.31 12.20
C GLY A 275 -21.09 -35.75 11.11
N ARG A 276 -19.86 -35.20 11.14
CA ARG A 276 -18.79 -35.59 10.20
C ARG A 276 -18.33 -37.03 10.42
N SER A 277 -18.17 -37.45 11.68
CA SER A 277 -17.79 -38.83 12.04
C SER A 277 -18.89 -39.84 11.72
N LEU A 278 -20.17 -39.48 11.92
CA LEU A 278 -21.32 -40.31 11.54
C LEU A 278 -21.41 -40.55 10.03
N LEU A 279 -21.19 -39.50 9.22
CA LEU A 279 -21.26 -39.60 7.76
C LEU A 279 -20.04 -40.29 7.13
N GLN A 280 -18.85 -40.19 7.73
CA GLN A 280 -17.67 -40.93 7.30
C GLN A 280 -17.77 -42.43 7.64
N GLY A 281 -18.44 -42.79 8.74
CA GLY A 281 -18.54 -44.18 9.20
C GLY A 281 -17.18 -44.84 9.50
N PRO A 282 -17.14 -46.11 9.95
CA PRO A 282 -15.88 -46.77 10.33
C PRO A 282 -14.94 -47.16 9.16
N ARG A 283 -15.43 -47.09 7.92
CA ARG A 283 -14.70 -47.52 6.70
C ARG A 283 -14.93 -46.59 5.48
N GLY A 284 -15.62 -45.47 5.64
CA GLY A 284 -15.90 -44.58 4.51
C GLY A 284 -14.76 -43.61 4.23
N ASP A 285 -14.69 -43.16 2.98
CA ASP A 285 -13.71 -42.15 2.54
C ASP A 285 -13.91 -40.84 3.30
N GLU A 286 -12.83 -40.08 3.49
CA GLU A 286 -12.91 -38.75 4.09
C GLU A 286 -13.87 -37.85 3.30
N LEU A 287 -14.92 -37.38 3.96
CA LEU A 287 -15.82 -36.35 3.43
C LEU A 287 -15.03 -35.12 2.96
N LYS A 288 -15.00 -34.92 1.64
CA LYS A 288 -14.47 -33.71 0.99
C LYS A 288 -15.48 -32.57 1.10
N THR A 289 -15.50 -31.92 2.27
CA THR A 289 -16.36 -30.77 2.54
C THR A 289 -15.77 -29.46 2.03
N LEU A 290 -14.46 -29.39 1.78
CA LEU A 290 -13.79 -28.16 1.37
C LEU A 290 -14.06 -27.85 -0.13
N GLU A 291 -14.19 -26.57 -0.46
CA GLU A 291 -14.21 -26.09 -1.84
C GLU A 291 -12.99 -26.59 -2.63
N THR A 292 -13.20 -26.95 -3.90
CA THR A 292 -12.11 -27.10 -4.87
C THR A 292 -11.66 -25.71 -5.36
N GLU A 293 -10.46 -25.62 -5.93
CA GLU A 293 -9.99 -24.37 -6.57
C GLU A 293 -10.99 -23.84 -7.60
N GLY A 294 -11.57 -24.71 -8.44
CA GLY A 294 -12.55 -24.29 -9.45
C GLY A 294 -13.83 -23.71 -8.85
N GLN A 295 -14.31 -24.28 -7.73
CA GLN A 295 -15.46 -23.75 -6.99
C GLN A 295 -15.14 -22.42 -6.32
N MET A 296 -13.95 -22.29 -5.72
CA MET A 296 -13.48 -21.02 -5.17
C MET A 296 -13.43 -19.95 -6.25
N LEU A 297 -12.88 -20.23 -7.43
CA LEU A 297 -12.84 -19.27 -8.54
C LEU A 297 -14.24 -18.89 -9.03
N GLN A 298 -15.17 -19.85 -9.12
CA GLN A 298 -16.55 -19.55 -9.48
C GLN A 298 -17.23 -18.62 -8.46
N ARG A 299 -16.90 -18.75 -7.16
CA ARG A 299 -17.38 -17.86 -6.10
C ARG A 299 -16.73 -16.47 -6.15
N VAL A 300 -15.42 -16.42 -6.37
CA VAL A 300 -14.62 -15.17 -6.25
C VAL A 300 -14.67 -14.33 -7.52
N MET A 301 -14.68 -14.97 -8.69
CA MET A 301 -14.57 -14.31 -9.99
C MET A 301 -15.48 -14.95 -11.06
N PRO A 302 -16.81 -15.02 -10.82
CA PRO A 302 -17.74 -15.64 -11.76
C PRO A 302 -17.66 -15.04 -13.17
N ASP A 303 -17.45 -13.72 -13.28
CA ASP A 303 -17.41 -13.01 -14.57
C ASP A 303 -16.18 -13.33 -15.43
N LEU A 304 -15.13 -13.90 -14.83
CA LEU A 304 -13.94 -14.36 -15.55
C LEU A 304 -14.00 -15.86 -15.90
N MET A 305 -15.03 -16.58 -15.45
CA MET A 305 -15.17 -18.00 -15.73
C MET A 305 -15.33 -18.24 -17.23
N GLY A 306 -14.54 -19.17 -17.78
CA GLY A 306 -14.52 -19.50 -19.21
C GLY A 306 -13.68 -18.55 -20.07
N MET A 307 -13.18 -17.45 -19.51
CA MET A 307 -12.16 -16.63 -20.16
C MET A 307 -10.79 -17.28 -20.01
N LYS A 308 -9.91 -16.99 -20.98
CA LYS A 308 -8.48 -17.32 -20.93
C LYS A 308 -7.66 -16.05 -21.06
N ASN A 309 -6.36 -16.15 -20.77
CA ASN A 309 -5.42 -15.03 -20.93
C ASN A 309 -5.73 -13.87 -19.96
N ILE A 310 -6.02 -14.20 -18.69
CA ILE A 310 -6.35 -13.20 -17.67
C ILE A 310 -5.11 -12.38 -17.33
N LEU A 311 -5.23 -11.06 -17.33
CA LEU A 311 -4.20 -10.17 -16.80
C LEU A 311 -4.50 -9.89 -15.32
N VAL A 312 -3.54 -10.16 -14.44
CA VAL A 312 -3.67 -9.85 -13.02
C VAL A 312 -3.00 -8.51 -12.73
N LEU A 313 -3.72 -7.61 -12.05
CA LEU A 313 -3.18 -6.36 -11.50
C LEU A 313 -3.19 -6.47 -9.97
N ASN A 314 -2.01 -6.42 -9.35
CA ASN A 314 -1.84 -6.67 -7.92
C ASN A 314 -1.50 -5.35 -7.20
N ASP A 315 -2.39 -4.88 -6.31
CA ASP A 315 -2.11 -3.70 -5.47
C ASP A 315 -1.38 -4.12 -4.19
N GLU A 316 -0.43 -3.31 -3.72
CA GLU A 316 0.42 -3.61 -2.56
C GLU A 316 1.10 -4.99 -2.65
N ALA A 317 1.65 -5.27 -3.83
CA ALA A 317 2.23 -6.58 -4.16
C ALA A 317 3.36 -7.06 -3.24
N HIS A 318 3.89 -6.21 -2.37
CA HIS A 318 4.88 -6.58 -1.35
C HIS A 318 4.34 -7.57 -0.32
N HIS A 319 3.02 -7.71 -0.19
CA HIS A 319 2.38 -8.77 0.59
C HIS A 319 2.18 -10.07 -0.20
N CYS A 320 2.53 -10.12 -1.48
CA CYS A 320 2.29 -11.27 -2.36
C CYS A 320 3.62 -11.82 -2.89
N TYR A 321 4.24 -12.73 -2.14
CA TYR A 321 5.49 -13.37 -2.50
C TYR A 321 5.50 -14.86 -2.14
N ARG A 322 6.39 -15.60 -2.78
CA ARG A 322 6.72 -16.97 -2.41
C ARG A 322 7.88 -16.95 -1.44
N GLU A 323 7.79 -17.76 -0.40
CA GLU A 323 8.89 -17.98 0.53
C GLU A 323 10.06 -18.69 -0.17
N LYS A 324 11.29 -18.31 0.18
CA LYS A 324 12.50 -19.01 -0.26
C LYS A 324 12.67 -20.30 0.54
N VAL A 325 12.68 -21.45 -0.14
CA VAL A 325 12.90 -22.74 0.50
C VAL A 325 14.36 -22.87 0.93
N GLY A 326 14.61 -23.19 2.21
CA GLY A 326 15.94 -23.53 2.73
C GLY A 326 16.81 -22.35 3.19
N SER A 327 16.22 -21.21 3.55
CA SER A 327 16.94 -20.07 4.14
C SER A 327 17.15 -20.22 5.65
N GLU A 328 18.35 -19.89 6.13
CA GLU A 328 18.72 -19.89 7.57
C GLU A 328 18.15 -18.68 8.36
N GLU A 329 17.53 -17.69 7.69
CA GLU A 329 17.03 -16.45 8.31
C GLU A 329 15.90 -16.67 9.33
N GLU A 330 15.25 -17.83 9.37
CA GLU A 330 14.16 -18.12 10.32
C GLU A 330 14.65 -18.38 11.77
N GLU A 331 15.93 -18.72 11.98
CA GLU A 331 16.40 -19.20 13.28
C GLU A 331 16.55 -18.09 14.34
N ASP A 332 16.57 -16.82 13.94
CA ASP A 332 16.88 -15.69 14.83
C ASP A 332 15.66 -14.90 15.37
N LEU A 333 14.45 -15.09 14.82
CA LEU A 333 13.26 -14.33 15.22
C LEU A 333 12.68 -14.80 16.57
N LYS A 334 12.40 -13.87 17.49
CA LYS A 334 11.88 -14.18 18.85
C LYS A 334 10.65 -13.35 19.22
N GLY A 335 9.73 -13.97 19.97
CA GLY A 335 8.59 -13.27 20.58
C GLY A 335 7.61 -12.69 19.55
N ASP A 336 7.33 -11.40 19.66
CA ASP A 336 6.34 -10.69 18.84
C ASP A 336 6.75 -10.63 17.35
N GLU A 337 8.05 -10.49 17.05
CA GLU A 337 8.60 -10.46 15.67
C GLU A 337 8.35 -11.77 14.92
N ARG A 338 8.47 -12.90 15.62
CA ARG A 338 8.20 -14.21 15.03
C ARG A 338 6.71 -14.38 14.68
N GLN A 339 5.82 -13.91 15.55
CA GLN A 339 4.37 -14.00 15.30
C GLN A 339 3.96 -13.13 14.10
N GLU A 340 4.53 -11.94 13.97
CA GLU A 340 4.31 -11.05 12.83
C GLU A 340 4.83 -11.67 11.52
N ALA A 341 6.04 -12.24 11.54
CA ALA A 341 6.62 -12.95 10.39
C ALA A 341 5.76 -14.15 9.97
N GLU A 342 5.30 -14.97 10.92
CA GLU A 342 4.41 -16.12 10.67
C GLU A 342 3.09 -15.65 10.03
N LYS A 343 2.46 -14.59 10.54
CA LYS A 343 1.24 -14.01 9.95
C LYS A 343 1.47 -13.49 8.52
N ASN A 344 2.54 -12.72 8.30
CA ASN A 344 2.89 -12.19 6.98
C ASN A 344 3.11 -13.32 5.97
N LYS A 345 3.78 -14.39 6.40
CA LYS A 345 4.04 -15.59 5.61
C LYS A 345 2.74 -16.32 5.24
N GLU A 346 1.81 -16.50 6.18
CA GLU A 346 0.50 -17.10 5.91
C GLU A 346 -0.32 -16.28 4.91
N ALA A 347 -0.36 -14.96 5.10
CA ALA A 347 -1.06 -14.04 4.20
C ALA A 347 -0.46 -14.09 2.78
N ALA A 348 0.87 -13.99 2.66
CA ALA A 348 1.58 -14.06 1.38
C ALA A 348 1.35 -15.40 0.68
N ARG A 349 1.39 -16.51 1.42
CA ARG A 349 1.12 -17.84 0.89
C ARG A 349 -0.31 -17.96 0.38
N LEU A 350 -1.30 -17.49 1.14
CA LEU A 350 -2.71 -17.51 0.69
C LEU A 350 -2.88 -16.71 -0.60
N TRP A 351 -2.30 -15.52 -0.66
CA TRP A 351 -2.40 -14.62 -1.80
C TRP A 351 -1.80 -15.23 -3.06
N ILE A 352 -0.53 -15.66 -3.01
CA ILE A 352 0.14 -16.21 -4.19
C ILE A 352 -0.48 -17.54 -4.64
N SER A 353 -0.88 -18.41 -3.70
CA SER A 353 -1.58 -19.67 -4.02
C SER A 353 -2.89 -19.42 -4.76
N GLY A 354 -3.60 -18.35 -4.40
CA GLY A 354 -4.80 -17.91 -5.11
C GLY A 354 -4.52 -17.54 -6.56
N LEU A 355 -3.47 -16.75 -6.82
CA LEU A 355 -3.06 -16.37 -8.18
C LEU A 355 -2.63 -17.59 -9.01
N GLU A 356 -1.94 -18.54 -8.40
CA GLU A 356 -1.54 -19.78 -9.07
C GLU A 356 -2.75 -20.66 -9.41
N ALA A 357 -3.75 -20.72 -8.52
CA ALA A 357 -5.01 -21.39 -8.83
C ALA A 357 -5.72 -20.75 -10.05
N VAL A 358 -5.71 -19.41 -10.15
CA VAL A 358 -6.21 -18.69 -11.34
C VAL A 358 -5.42 -19.11 -12.58
N ASN A 359 -4.09 -19.15 -12.50
CA ASN A 359 -3.26 -19.58 -13.63
C ASN A 359 -3.56 -21.02 -14.06
N ARG A 360 -3.64 -21.96 -13.12
CA ARG A 360 -3.92 -23.38 -13.40
C ARG A 360 -5.30 -23.62 -14.01
N LYS A 361 -6.31 -22.81 -13.68
CA LYS A 361 -7.71 -23.04 -14.11
C LYS A 361 -8.16 -22.17 -15.28
N LEU A 362 -7.78 -20.89 -15.30
CA LEU A 362 -8.21 -19.91 -16.31
C LEU A 362 -7.07 -19.50 -17.25
N GLY A 363 -5.81 -19.62 -16.81
CA GLY A 363 -4.63 -19.18 -17.56
C GLY A 363 -4.38 -17.69 -17.39
N VAL A 364 -3.27 -17.35 -16.74
CA VAL A 364 -2.81 -15.98 -16.51
C VAL A 364 -1.78 -15.61 -17.58
N SER A 365 -1.96 -14.45 -18.22
CA SER A 365 -1.03 -13.94 -19.22
C SER A 365 0.22 -13.36 -18.55
N ARG A 366 0.00 -12.55 -17.52
CA ARG A 366 1.01 -11.89 -16.71
C ARG A 366 0.38 -11.38 -15.42
N VAL A 367 1.20 -11.22 -14.38
CA VAL A 367 0.87 -10.44 -13.19
C VAL A 367 1.65 -9.14 -13.26
N ILE A 368 0.96 -8.01 -13.16
CA ILE A 368 1.58 -6.69 -13.01
C ILE A 368 1.41 -6.28 -11.55
N ASP A 369 2.52 -6.24 -10.83
CA ASP A 369 2.61 -5.84 -9.44
C ASP A 369 2.78 -4.32 -9.35
N LEU A 370 1.88 -3.64 -8.64
CA LEU A 370 1.98 -2.21 -8.33
C LEU A 370 2.20 -2.04 -6.82
N SER A 371 3.34 -1.49 -6.44
CA SER A 371 3.69 -1.28 -5.03
C SER A 371 4.62 -0.07 -4.88
N ALA A 372 4.58 0.60 -3.74
CA ALA A 372 5.61 1.60 -3.41
C ALA A 372 6.91 0.95 -2.95
N THR A 373 6.80 -0.26 -2.41
CA THR A 373 7.85 -0.97 -1.70
C THR A 373 7.86 -2.44 -2.13
N PRO A 374 8.07 -2.79 -3.42
CA PRO A 374 8.09 -4.19 -3.87
C PRO A 374 9.36 -4.91 -3.38
N PHE A 375 9.47 -5.05 -2.07
CA PHE A 375 10.54 -5.68 -1.34
C PHE A 375 10.01 -6.91 -0.62
N PHE A 376 10.89 -7.86 -0.36
CA PHE A 376 10.58 -8.98 0.53
C PHE A 376 10.52 -8.53 1.99
N LEU A 377 9.49 -9.00 2.70
CA LEU A 377 9.29 -8.74 4.14
C LEU A 377 10.12 -9.73 4.98
N SER A 378 10.31 -9.40 6.26
CA SER A 378 10.85 -10.34 7.25
C SER A 378 10.07 -11.65 7.27
N GLY A 379 10.79 -12.78 7.40
CA GLY A 379 10.21 -14.13 7.37
C GLY A 379 9.88 -14.67 5.97
N SER A 380 10.28 -13.97 4.90
CA SER A 380 10.13 -14.46 3.52
C SER A 380 11.21 -15.46 3.08
N GLY A 381 12.27 -15.61 3.86
CA GLY A 381 13.48 -16.35 3.49
C GLY A 381 14.40 -15.59 2.51
N TYR A 382 14.02 -14.37 2.14
CA TYR A 382 14.90 -13.39 1.52
C TYR A 382 15.21 -12.29 2.53
N ALA A 383 16.43 -11.77 2.44
CA ALA A 383 16.85 -10.63 3.26
C ALA A 383 15.82 -9.50 3.15
N GLU A 384 15.30 -9.07 4.30
CA GLU A 384 14.29 -8.02 4.39
C GLU A 384 14.73 -6.75 3.68
N GLY A 385 13.82 -6.16 2.90
CA GLY A 385 14.10 -4.98 2.08
C GLY A 385 14.69 -5.29 0.70
N THR A 386 14.98 -6.56 0.39
CA THR A 386 15.45 -6.93 -0.96
C THR A 386 14.35 -6.69 -2.00
N LEU A 387 14.65 -5.91 -3.03
CA LEU A 387 13.74 -5.65 -4.15
C LEU A 387 13.41 -6.93 -4.91
N PHE A 388 12.13 -7.07 -5.30
CA PHE A 388 11.72 -8.16 -6.16
C PHE A 388 12.56 -8.17 -7.44
N PRO A 389 13.17 -9.32 -7.80
CA PRO A 389 14.07 -9.39 -8.96
C PRO A 389 13.36 -9.18 -10.31
N TRP A 390 12.02 -9.20 -10.31
CA TRP A 390 11.16 -8.85 -11.45
C TRP A 390 10.69 -7.39 -11.45
N THR A 391 11.28 -6.51 -10.65
CA THR A 391 11.01 -5.07 -10.70
C THR A 391 11.64 -4.46 -11.94
N MET A 392 10.82 -3.83 -12.77
CA MET A 392 11.22 -3.30 -14.09
C MET A 392 11.05 -1.78 -14.21
N SER A 393 10.39 -1.13 -13.25
CA SER A 393 10.26 0.32 -13.16
C SER A 393 10.43 0.77 -11.72
N ASP A 394 11.06 1.92 -11.53
CA ASP A 394 11.28 2.54 -10.22
C ASP A 394 10.99 4.04 -10.28
N PHE A 395 9.99 4.47 -9.52
CA PHE A 395 9.73 5.87 -9.20
C PHE A 395 9.77 6.00 -7.67
N SER A 396 10.91 6.50 -7.17
CA SER A 396 11.27 6.49 -5.75
C SER A 396 10.49 7.54 -4.96
N LEU A 397 10.54 7.46 -3.62
CA LEU A 397 9.99 8.50 -2.76
C LEU A 397 10.69 9.85 -3.01
N MET A 398 11.99 9.83 -3.30
CA MET A 398 12.76 11.03 -3.63
C MET A 398 12.30 11.69 -4.92
N ASP A 399 12.09 10.91 -5.99
CA ASP A 399 11.54 11.45 -7.24
C ASP A 399 10.15 12.10 -6.98
N ALA A 400 9.34 11.47 -6.13
CA ALA A 400 8.01 11.97 -5.78
C ALA A 400 8.04 13.26 -4.95
N ILE A 401 9.04 13.43 -4.06
CA ILE A 401 9.27 14.67 -3.31
C ILE A 401 9.75 15.78 -4.26
N GLU A 402 10.72 15.47 -5.12
CA GLU A 402 11.35 16.41 -6.05
C GLU A 402 10.39 16.96 -7.10
N CYS A 403 9.38 16.19 -7.48
CA CYS A 403 8.34 16.67 -8.39
C CYS A 403 7.06 17.17 -7.69
N GLY A 404 7.03 17.17 -6.35
CA GLY A 404 5.91 17.70 -5.56
C GLY A 404 4.66 16.84 -5.52
N ILE A 405 4.76 15.54 -5.82
CA ILE A 405 3.64 14.58 -5.67
C ILE A 405 3.43 14.21 -4.21
N VAL A 406 4.53 14.06 -3.44
CA VAL A 406 4.49 13.58 -2.06
C VAL A 406 4.99 14.67 -1.10
N LYS A 407 4.41 14.70 0.10
CA LYS A 407 4.83 15.61 1.18
C LYS A 407 6.17 15.14 1.77
N LEU A 408 7.02 16.10 2.10
CA LEU A 408 8.28 15.81 2.79
C LEU A 408 7.99 15.34 4.24
N PRO A 409 8.39 14.13 4.64
CA PRO A 409 8.28 13.70 6.03
C PRO A 409 9.23 14.52 6.89
N ARG A 410 8.71 15.08 8.00
CA ARG A 410 9.52 15.80 8.98
C ARG A 410 9.48 15.06 10.31
N VAL A 411 10.64 14.73 10.84
CA VAL A 411 10.75 14.24 12.22
C VAL A 411 10.68 15.45 13.15
N PRO A 412 9.74 15.48 14.12
CA PRO A 412 9.71 16.56 15.09
C PRO A 412 10.98 16.53 15.94
N VAL A 413 11.83 17.54 15.81
CA VAL A 413 12.91 17.81 16.76
C VAL A 413 12.33 18.78 17.77
N ALA A 414 11.84 18.27 18.90
CA ALA A 414 11.36 19.14 19.96
C ALA A 414 12.57 19.90 20.54
N GLU A 415 12.67 21.20 20.28
CA GLU A 415 13.70 22.08 20.88
C GLU A 415 13.51 22.25 22.41
N ASN A 416 12.34 21.89 22.94
CA ASN A 416 11.92 22.22 24.30
C ASN A 416 12.13 21.11 25.35
N ILE A 417 12.95 20.09 25.08
CA ILE A 417 13.26 19.04 26.06
C ILE A 417 14.73 19.16 26.48
N PRO A 418 15.02 19.68 27.69
CA PRO A 418 16.38 19.74 28.20
C PRO A 418 16.91 18.32 28.43
N GLY A 419 17.76 17.83 27.53
CA GLY A 419 18.32 16.49 27.61
C GLY A 419 18.58 15.93 26.21
N ASN A 420 19.65 15.14 26.06
CA ASN A 420 20.09 14.56 24.80
C ASN A 420 19.20 13.34 24.41
N ASP A 421 17.88 13.49 24.55
CA ASP A 421 16.87 12.43 24.63
C ASP A 421 16.19 12.12 23.29
N MET A 422 16.72 12.67 22.19
CA MET A 422 16.27 12.36 20.82
C MET A 422 16.21 10.85 20.48
N PRO A 423 16.98 9.93 21.10
CA PRO A 423 16.76 8.49 20.93
C PRO A 423 15.48 7.95 21.62
N MET A 424 14.97 8.62 22.66
CA MET A 424 13.91 8.07 23.52
C MET A 424 12.51 8.14 22.90
N PHE A 425 12.13 9.25 22.26
CA PHE A 425 10.83 9.35 21.59
C PHE A 425 10.75 8.55 20.29
N ARG A 426 11.90 8.30 19.64
CA ARG A 426 11.99 7.43 18.46
C ARG A 426 11.54 6.01 18.78
N ASN A 427 11.99 5.48 19.91
CA ASN A 427 11.61 4.15 20.40
C ASN A 427 10.65 4.26 21.59
N LEU A 428 9.66 5.15 21.51
CA LEU A 428 8.79 5.49 22.64
C LEU A 428 8.16 4.23 23.26
N TRP A 429 7.60 3.34 22.44
CA TRP A 429 6.93 2.12 22.89
C TRP A 429 7.85 1.19 23.68
N GLU A 430 9.10 1.01 23.24
CA GLU A 430 10.10 0.20 23.97
C GLU A 430 10.39 0.82 25.34
N ASN A 431 10.52 2.14 25.39
CA ASN A 431 10.90 2.88 26.58
C ASN A 431 9.77 2.98 27.61
N ILE A 432 8.50 2.90 27.21
CA ILE A 432 7.35 2.97 28.12
C ILE A 432 6.70 1.60 28.39
N ARG A 433 7.16 0.51 27.74
CA ARG A 433 6.54 -0.83 27.83
C ARG A 433 6.34 -1.32 29.27
N LYS A 434 7.25 -0.97 30.18
CA LYS A 434 7.18 -1.36 31.59
C LYS A 434 6.20 -0.52 32.41
N GLU A 435 5.97 0.71 31.99
CA GLU A 435 5.12 1.72 32.66
C GLU A 435 3.66 1.67 32.17
N MET A 436 3.41 1.10 31.00
CA MET A 436 2.05 0.97 30.45
C MET A 436 1.13 0.17 31.39
N PRO A 437 -0.14 0.59 31.56
CA PRO A 437 -1.14 -0.18 32.30
C PRO A 437 -1.27 -1.62 31.77
N LYS A 438 -1.18 -2.62 32.65
CA LYS A 438 -1.29 -4.04 32.29
C LYS A 438 -2.60 -4.61 32.81
N LYS A 439 -3.28 -5.45 32.01
CA LYS A 439 -4.40 -6.25 32.51
C LYS A 439 -3.87 -7.20 33.59
N GLY A 440 -4.38 -7.07 34.82
CA GLY A 440 -4.06 -7.99 35.92
C GLY A 440 -4.53 -9.42 35.60
N ARG A 441 -4.10 -10.42 36.39
CA ARG A 441 -4.45 -11.85 36.22
C ARG A 441 -5.95 -12.18 36.43
N GLY A 442 -6.83 -11.18 36.55
CA GLY A 442 -8.29 -11.35 36.62
C GLY A 442 -8.96 -10.74 35.40
N LYS A 443 -9.92 -11.47 34.80
CA LYS A 443 -10.63 -11.14 33.54
C LYS A 443 -11.51 -9.86 33.56
N ALA A 444 -11.36 -8.95 34.53
CA ALA A 444 -12.29 -7.83 34.74
C ALA A 444 -11.69 -6.50 35.24
N ALA A 445 -10.36 -6.31 35.23
CA ALA A 445 -9.79 -5.00 35.56
C ALA A 445 -9.90 -4.04 34.36
N VAL A 446 -10.81 -3.06 34.43
CA VAL A 446 -10.89 -1.94 33.49
C VAL A 446 -9.58 -1.15 33.59
N LEU A 447 -8.88 -0.99 32.47
CA LEU A 447 -7.65 -0.21 32.42
C LEU A 447 -8.00 1.29 32.53
N ASP A 448 -7.30 2.05 33.36
CA ASP A 448 -7.55 3.48 33.55
C ASP A 448 -6.85 4.32 32.46
N PRO A 449 -7.59 5.03 31.58
CA PRO A 449 -7.00 5.91 30.56
C PRO A 449 -6.19 7.07 31.15
N LEU A 450 -6.42 7.46 32.41
CA LEU A 450 -5.64 8.53 33.05
C LEU A 450 -4.28 8.07 33.59
N ALA A 451 -4.05 6.76 33.67
CA ALA A 451 -2.78 6.18 34.13
C ALA A 451 -1.74 6.02 33.01
N LEU A 452 -1.89 6.73 31.88
CA LEU A 452 -0.90 6.70 30.80
C LEU A 452 0.45 7.27 31.26
N PRO A 453 1.59 6.70 30.84
CA PRO A 453 2.91 7.19 31.22
C PRO A 453 3.11 8.67 30.88
N THR A 454 3.70 9.44 31.79
CA THR A 454 3.95 10.88 31.59
C THR A 454 4.71 11.16 30.31
N ARG A 455 5.66 10.29 29.94
CA ARG A 455 6.41 10.40 28.66
C ARG A 455 5.50 10.38 27.43
N LEU A 456 4.49 9.50 27.42
CA LEU A 456 3.51 9.42 26.34
C LEU A 456 2.62 10.67 26.33
N GLN A 457 2.17 11.13 27.50
CA GLN A 457 1.37 12.36 27.60
C GLN A 457 2.14 13.58 27.06
N THR A 458 3.40 13.76 27.46
CA THR A 458 4.28 14.82 26.97
C THR A 458 4.47 14.77 25.45
N ALA A 459 4.67 13.57 24.90
CA ALA A 459 4.80 13.39 23.44
C ALA A 459 3.52 13.79 22.70
N LEU A 460 2.35 13.34 23.20
CA LEU A 460 1.05 13.69 22.63
C LEU A 460 0.80 15.21 22.68
N GLN A 461 1.08 15.85 23.80
CA GLN A 461 0.90 17.30 23.98
C GLN A 461 1.82 18.13 23.08
N ALA A 462 3.09 17.71 22.93
CA ALA A 462 4.04 18.38 22.04
C ALA A 462 3.59 18.34 20.57
N LEU A 463 3.17 17.16 20.08
CA LEU A 463 2.66 16.99 18.72
C LEU A 463 1.32 17.72 18.51
N TYR A 464 0.44 17.67 19.52
CA TYR A 464 -0.83 18.38 19.51
C TYR A 464 -0.64 19.90 19.42
N GLY A 465 0.31 20.48 20.15
CA GLY A 465 0.60 21.91 20.07
C GLY A 465 1.03 22.36 18.67
N HIS A 466 1.72 21.51 17.91
CA HIS A 466 2.02 21.77 16.50
C HIS A 466 0.77 21.64 15.61
N TYR A 467 -0.06 20.63 15.89
CA TYR A 467 -1.35 20.46 15.21
C TYR A 467 -2.25 21.68 15.37
N GLU A 468 -2.42 22.22 16.58
CA GLU A 468 -3.26 23.40 16.84
C GLU A 468 -2.84 24.62 16.02
N LYS A 469 -1.52 24.85 15.91
CA LYS A 469 -0.98 25.94 15.08
C LYS A 469 -1.30 25.72 13.60
N THR A 470 -1.13 24.49 13.12
CA THR A 470 -1.41 24.11 11.73
C THR A 470 -2.90 24.20 11.43
N PHE A 471 -3.75 23.76 12.35
CA PHE A 471 -5.21 23.84 12.26
C PHE A 471 -5.68 25.28 12.12
N LYS A 472 -5.22 26.18 13.00
CA LYS A 472 -5.53 27.62 12.92
C LYS A 472 -5.05 28.23 11.60
N LEU A 473 -3.82 27.92 11.19
CA LEU A 473 -3.29 28.39 9.91
C LEU A 473 -4.17 27.95 8.74
N TRP A 474 -4.60 26.69 8.70
CA TRP A 474 -5.46 26.17 7.63
C TRP A 474 -6.84 26.83 7.63
N ASP A 475 -7.40 27.09 8.81
CA ASP A 475 -8.66 27.83 8.98
C ASP A 475 -8.53 29.28 8.50
N ASP A 476 -7.45 29.98 8.86
CA ASP A 476 -7.15 31.34 8.40
C ASP A 476 -7.06 31.42 6.87
N PHE A 477 -6.47 30.39 6.24
CA PHE A 477 -6.39 30.24 4.78
C PHE A 477 -7.65 29.63 4.14
N LYS A 478 -8.70 29.36 4.92
CA LYS A 478 -9.98 28.78 4.48
C LYS A 478 -9.83 27.45 3.75
N ILE A 479 -8.84 26.65 4.15
CA ILE A 479 -8.68 25.28 3.67
C ILE A 479 -9.81 24.44 4.28
N LYS A 480 -10.72 23.94 3.42
CA LYS A 480 -11.95 23.25 3.84
C LYS A 480 -11.73 21.98 4.66
N VAL A 481 -10.57 21.34 4.51
CA VAL A 481 -10.27 20.04 5.14
C VAL A 481 -9.28 20.30 6.27
N PRO A 482 -9.57 19.93 7.52
CA PRO A 482 -8.64 20.12 8.63
C PRO A 482 -7.40 19.20 8.49
N PRO A 483 -6.28 19.52 9.15
CA PRO A 483 -5.15 18.60 9.21
C PRO A 483 -5.55 17.28 9.87
N CYS A 484 -4.88 16.20 9.49
CA CYS A 484 -5.10 14.87 10.05
C CYS A 484 -4.04 14.53 11.09
N PHE A 485 -4.44 13.92 12.22
CA PHE A 485 -3.55 13.44 13.27
C PHE A 485 -3.77 11.93 13.46
N ILE A 486 -2.73 11.13 13.25
CA ILE A 486 -2.81 9.66 13.31
C ILE A 486 -1.91 9.17 14.43
N ILE A 487 -2.45 8.29 15.28
CA ILE A 487 -1.69 7.62 16.35
C ILE A 487 -1.75 6.12 16.09
N VAL A 488 -0.59 5.53 15.83
CA VAL A 488 -0.44 4.08 15.65
C VAL A 488 0.04 3.48 16.97
N CYS A 489 -0.75 2.58 17.54
CA CYS A 489 -0.45 1.89 18.79
C CYS A 489 -0.01 0.45 18.53
N ASN A 490 0.79 -0.09 19.45
CA ASN A 490 1.34 -1.43 19.35
C ASN A 490 0.32 -2.57 19.56
N ASN A 491 -0.86 -2.29 20.11
CA ASN A 491 -1.95 -3.25 20.27
C ASN A 491 -3.30 -2.55 20.53
N THR A 492 -4.39 -3.32 20.43
CA THR A 492 -5.77 -2.85 20.61
C THR A 492 -6.04 -2.27 22.00
N SER A 493 -5.50 -2.86 23.06
CA SER A 493 -5.71 -2.36 24.44
C SER A 493 -5.07 -0.98 24.65
N THR A 494 -3.84 -0.80 24.18
CA THR A 494 -3.15 0.50 24.17
C THR A 494 -3.92 1.53 23.34
N SER A 495 -4.40 1.14 22.16
CA SER A 495 -5.14 2.05 21.27
C SER A 495 -6.40 2.60 21.92
N LYS A 496 -7.15 1.76 22.66
CA LYS A 496 -8.34 2.21 23.41
C LYS A 496 -7.99 3.16 24.54
N LEU A 497 -6.94 2.88 25.32
CA LEU A 497 -6.48 3.79 26.38
C LEU A 497 -6.12 5.17 25.85
N VAL A 498 -5.37 5.21 24.74
CA VAL A 498 -4.98 6.46 24.08
C VAL A 498 -6.20 7.17 23.49
N TYR A 499 -7.10 6.43 22.85
CA TYR A 499 -8.36 6.97 22.32
C TYR A 499 -9.21 7.62 23.43
N ASP A 500 -9.44 6.92 24.55
CA ASP A 500 -10.25 7.44 25.66
C ASP A 500 -9.59 8.67 26.30
N PHE A 501 -8.27 8.65 26.46
CA PHE A 501 -7.50 9.81 26.96
C PHE A 501 -7.66 11.06 26.08
N ILE A 502 -7.78 10.89 24.77
CA ILE A 502 -7.85 11.97 23.78
C ILE A 502 -9.28 12.43 23.51
N SER A 503 -10.18 11.49 23.28
CA SER A 503 -11.57 11.76 22.87
C SER A 503 -12.48 12.09 24.06
N GLY A 504 -12.15 11.59 25.25
CA GLY A 504 -13.00 11.60 26.44
C GLY A 504 -13.71 10.26 26.65
N PHE A 505 -14.10 9.97 27.89
CA PHE A 505 -14.77 8.71 28.24
C PHE A 505 -15.67 8.87 29.46
N HIS A 506 -16.65 7.97 29.62
CA HIS A 506 -17.47 7.89 30.82
C HIS A 506 -16.81 6.97 31.85
N ARG A 507 -16.49 7.52 33.03
CA ARG A 507 -15.96 6.77 34.17
C ARG A 507 -17.13 6.26 35.02
N PRO A 508 -17.27 4.93 35.24
CA PRO A 508 -18.24 4.40 36.18
C PRO A 508 -17.82 4.71 37.61
N ASN A 509 -18.76 5.23 38.40
CA ASN A 509 -18.59 5.48 39.83
C ASN A 509 -19.05 4.23 40.63
N GLU A 510 -18.63 4.12 41.89
CA GLU A 510 -18.98 2.97 42.76
C GLU A 510 -20.50 2.81 43.00
N ASP A 511 -21.26 3.89 42.83
CA ASP A 511 -22.73 3.94 42.97
C ASP A 511 -23.49 3.55 41.69
N GLY A 512 -22.78 3.20 40.61
CA GLY A 512 -23.37 2.87 39.31
C GLY A 512 -23.71 4.07 38.42
N SER A 513 -23.49 5.31 38.89
CA SER A 513 -23.54 6.50 38.04
C SER A 513 -22.29 6.61 37.17
N THR A 514 -22.31 7.47 36.14
CA THR A 514 -21.13 7.72 35.30
C THR A 514 -20.77 9.20 35.29
N THR A 515 -19.48 9.48 35.30
CA THR A 515 -18.92 10.84 35.20
C THR A 515 -18.21 10.97 33.87
N LEU A 516 -18.50 12.00 33.09
CA LEU A 516 -17.75 12.28 31.87
C LEU A 516 -16.37 12.86 32.22
N GLU A 517 -15.32 12.19 31.77
CA GLU A 517 -13.96 12.69 31.78
C GLU A 517 -13.64 13.28 30.40
N ASN A 518 -13.42 14.59 30.35
CA ASN A 518 -13.08 15.28 29.10
C ASN A 518 -11.71 14.87 28.59
N GLY A 519 -11.62 14.67 27.28
CA GLY A 519 -10.36 14.39 26.59
C GLY A 519 -9.30 15.47 26.84
N ARG A 520 -8.03 15.06 26.95
CA ARG A 520 -6.93 15.97 27.30
C ARG A 520 -6.48 16.88 26.16
N LEU A 521 -6.96 16.63 24.94
CA LEU A 521 -6.62 17.39 23.72
C LEU A 521 -7.89 18.05 23.14
N PRO A 522 -8.16 19.34 23.41
CA PRO A 522 -9.44 20.00 23.13
C PRO A 522 -9.99 19.82 21.70
N LEU A 523 -9.18 20.02 20.66
CA LEU A 523 -9.62 19.87 19.26
C LEU A 523 -10.00 18.43 18.89
N PHE A 524 -9.63 17.44 19.70
CA PHE A 524 -9.82 16.01 19.44
C PHE A 524 -10.94 15.40 20.29
N ARG A 525 -11.61 16.18 21.13
CA ARG A 525 -12.72 15.69 21.97
C ARG A 525 -13.91 15.24 21.12
N ASN A 526 -14.60 14.22 21.58
CA ASN A 526 -15.83 13.70 20.98
C ASN A 526 -17.10 14.12 21.73
N PHE A 527 -16.97 14.96 22.76
CA PHE A 527 -18.08 15.47 23.57
C PHE A 527 -18.07 17.00 23.56
N ASP A 528 -19.26 17.61 23.59
CA ASP A 528 -19.46 19.05 23.71
C ASP A 528 -19.25 19.55 25.16
N GLU A 529 -19.39 20.87 25.37
CA GLU A 529 -19.22 21.49 26.69
C GLU A 529 -20.29 21.06 27.72
N HIS A 530 -21.40 20.48 27.27
CA HIS A 530 -22.48 19.97 28.09
C HIS A 530 -22.37 18.45 28.34
N GLY A 531 -21.35 17.81 27.78
CA GLY A 531 -21.10 16.39 27.88
C GLY A 531 -21.93 15.52 26.93
N ASN A 532 -22.59 16.11 25.94
CA ASN A 532 -23.25 15.35 24.88
C ASN A 532 -22.22 14.92 23.83
N PRO A 533 -22.34 13.71 23.27
CA PRO A 533 -21.49 13.30 22.16
C PRO A 533 -21.73 14.18 20.92
N LEU A 534 -20.65 14.54 20.22
CA LEU A 534 -20.71 15.27 18.96
C LEU A 534 -21.37 14.41 17.87
N ALA A 535 -22.20 15.05 17.03
CA ALA A 535 -22.84 14.38 15.90
C ALA A 535 -21.83 13.78 14.91
N ARG A 536 -20.71 14.47 14.70
CA ARG A 536 -19.54 13.96 13.99
C ARG A 536 -18.38 13.89 14.97
N PRO A 537 -17.85 12.70 15.30
CA PRO A 537 -16.70 12.58 16.18
C PRO A 537 -15.45 13.17 15.52
N ASN A 538 -14.61 13.81 16.33
CA ASN A 538 -13.32 14.34 15.89
C ASN A 538 -12.21 13.28 15.95
N THR A 539 -12.32 12.33 16.88
CA THR A 539 -11.39 11.20 17.05
C THR A 539 -12.09 9.88 16.76
N LEU A 540 -11.43 9.00 16.02
CA LEU A 540 -11.92 7.67 15.68
C LEU A 540 -10.94 6.60 16.18
N LEU A 541 -11.48 5.50 16.70
CA LEU A 541 -10.71 4.29 16.99
C LEU A 541 -10.89 3.30 15.84
N ILE A 542 -9.78 2.88 15.22
CA ILE A 542 -9.79 2.01 14.04
C ILE A 542 -8.94 0.78 14.32
N ASP A 543 -9.52 -0.42 14.18
CA ASP A 543 -8.78 -1.68 14.09
C ASP A 543 -8.47 -1.96 12.62
N SER A 544 -7.21 -1.74 12.22
CA SER A 544 -6.78 -1.88 10.83
C SER A 544 -6.82 -3.33 10.33
N GLU A 545 -6.65 -4.34 11.19
CA GLU A 545 -6.63 -5.74 10.76
C GLU A 545 -8.06 -6.21 10.43
N GLN A 546 -9.04 -5.84 11.25
CA GLN A 546 -10.44 -6.21 11.05
C GLN A 546 -11.11 -5.45 9.91
N LEU A 547 -10.82 -4.16 9.79
CA LEU A 547 -11.40 -3.31 8.74
C LEU A 547 -10.98 -3.81 7.35
N GLU A 548 -9.76 -4.34 7.22
CA GLU A 548 -9.25 -4.86 5.96
C GLU A 548 -9.62 -6.33 5.67
N ALA A 549 -9.80 -7.17 6.71
CA ALA A 549 -10.19 -8.58 6.56
C ALA A 549 -11.67 -8.79 6.21
N GLY A 550 -12.56 -7.88 6.64
CA GLY A 550 -14.00 -8.03 6.41
C GLY A 550 -14.69 -9.11 7.23
N ASP A 551 -13.99 -9.68 8.21
CA ASP A 551 -14.54 -10.62 9.18
C ASP A 551 -15.39 -9.89 10.23
N ALA A 552 -16.23 -10.63 10.95
CA ALA A 552 -16.96 -10.07 12.09
C ALA A 552 -15.96 -9.51 13.12
N LEU A 553 -16.22 -8.30 13.63
CA LEU A 553 -15.41 -7.63 14.64
C LEU A 553 -15.09 -8.60 15.80
N ASP A 554 -13.82 -8.68 16.23
CA ASP A 554 -13.44 -9.51 17.39
C ASP A 554 -14.32 -9.14 18.57
N ASP A 555 -14.76 -10.14 19.33
CA ASP A 555 -15.70 -9.92 20.43
C ASP A 555 -15.15 -8.91 21.45
N ASN A 556 -13.83 -8.86 21.64
CA ASN A 556 -13.22 -7.83 22.50
C ASN A 556 -13.31 -6.44 21.87
N PHE A 557 -12.95 -6.27 20.59
CA PHE A 557 -13.03 -4.95 19.94
C PHE A 557 -14.48 -4.48 19.81
N ARG A 558 -15.38 -5.37 19.42
CA ARG A 558 -16.82 -5.11 19.37
C ARG A 558 -17.38 -4.71 20.74
N SER A 559 -16.93 -5.35 21.81
CA SER A 559 -17.32 -4.93 23.17
C SER A 559 -16.73 -3.57 23.56
N MET A 560 -15.50 -3.27 23.14
CA MET A 560 -14.75 -2.07 23.50
C MET A 560 -15.15 -0.81 22.70
N ALA A 561 -15.74 -0.97 21.51
CA ALA A 561 -16.14 0.11 20.59
C ALA A 561 -17.63 0.02 20.17
N SER A 562 -18.45 -0.66 20.97
CA SER A 562 -19.86 -0.97 20.65
C SER A 562 -20.68 0.29 20.34
N ASP A 563 -20.55 1.32 21.16
CA ASP A 563 -21.27 2.59 21.01
C ASP A 563 -20.86 3.36 19.73
N GLU A 564 -19.62 3.20 19.28
CA GLU A 564 -19.09 3.80 18.05
C GLU A 564 -19.53 3.03 16.81
N ILE A 565 -19.47 1.69 16.85
CA ILE A 565 -19.91 0.80 15.76
C ILE A 565 -21.39 1.00 15.47
N ASP A 566 -22.23 1.09 16.52
CA ASP A 566 -23.67 1.30 16.36
C ASP A 566 -24.00 2.68 15.80
N ARG A 567 -23.17 3.71 16.08
CA ARG A 567 -23.30 5.04 15.46
C ARG A 567 -22.89 5.04 14.00
N PHE A 568 -21.77 4.42 13.66
CA PHE A 568 -21.31 4.30 12.28
C PHE A 568 -22.32 3.53 11.40
N ARG A 569 -22.92 2.47 11.94
CA ARG A 569 -24.02 1.73 11.29
C ARG A 569 -25.23 2.59 11.01
N ARG A 570 -25.67 3.41 11.98
CA ARG A 570 -26.80 4.34 11.79
C ARG A 570 -26.51 5.36 10.70
N GLU A 571 -25.30 5.92 10.66
CA GLU A 571 -24.89 6.86 9.61
C GLU A 571 -24.87 6.21 8.22
N ILE A 572 -24.39 4.97 8.09
CA ILE A 572 -24.42 4.22 6.83
C ILE A 572 -25.87 4.01 6.37
N ILE A 573 -26.76 3.59 7.28
CA ILE A 573 -28.18 3.37 6.96
C ILE A 573 -28.85 4.69 6.53
N GLU A 574 -28.57 5.80 7.21
CA GLU A 574 -29.11 7.12 6.86
C GLU A 574 -28.58 7.62 5.51
N ARG A 575 -27.31 7.36 5.19
CA ARG A 575 -26.69 7.81 3.93
C ARG A 575 -27.06 6.95 2.73
N THR A 576 -27.25 5.65 2.93
CA THR A 576 -27.43 4.68 1.84
C THR A 576 -28.87 4.19 1.68
N GLY A 577 -29.71 4.34 2.72
CA GLY A 577 -31.08 3.84 2.75
C GLY A 577 -31.19 2.30 2.78
N ASP A 578 -30.08 1.57 2.89
CA ASP A 578 -30.05 0.10 2.86
C ASP A 578 -29.60 -0.47 4.22
N PRO A 579 -30.52 -1.08 5.00
CA PRO A 579 -30.20 -1.76 6.25
C PRO A 579 -29.23 -2.95 6.11
N ARG A 580 -29.06 -3.49 4.90
CA ARG A 580 -28.14 -4.62 4.64
C ARG A 580 -26.69 -4.18 4.41
N ALA A 581 -26.45 -2.89 4.24
CA ALA A 581 -25.13 -2.32 4.09
C ALA A 581 -24.41 -2.05 5.43
N ALA A 582 -25.08 -2.27 6.57
CA ALA A 582 -24.63 -1.97 7.93
C ALA A 582 -24.35 -3.21 8.80
#